data_AF-A0A9D2H955-F1
#
_entry.id   AF-A0A9D2H955-F1
#
_cell.length_a   1.000
_cell.length_b   1.000
_cell.length_c   1.000
_cell.angle_alpha   90.00
_cell.angle_beta   90.00
_cell.angle_gamma   90.00
#
_symmetry.space_group_name_H-M   'P 1'
#
loop_
_entity.id
_entity.type
_entity.pdbx_description
1 polymer ?
#
loop_
_entity_poly.entity_id
_entity_poly.type
_entity_poly.pdbx_seq_one_letter_code
_entity_poly.pdbx_strand_id
1 'polypeptide(L)'
;LVYEHGERKQPAGQYFDGNPDPQLGKFERFEAQPNDPEALRGVLMEEQRSREKLRPGDFKAHVTMLHDNRIEREARRVVEEMKSLQEPNSPDKTRFMVELSPYFVRLATEKDADRLFSMLPYKTLAFSKSKDRFGTYALIDKGEDRSKDVRKIRPSVRAQLAAGKEKTAPKKAAKTRQKEMEV
;
A
#
# COMPACT_ATOMS: atom_id res chain seq x y z
N LEU A 1 -4.35 0.08 47.67
CA LEU A 1 -5.28 1.21 47.86
C LEU A 1 -4.47 2.40 48.38
N VAL A 2 -4.67 3.56 47.80
CA VAL A 2 -3.99 4.81 48.15
C VAL A 2 -5.01 5.75 48.78
N TYR A 3 -4.67 6.28 49.94
CA TYR A 3 -5.46 7.23 50.71
C TYR A 3 -4.63 8.48 51.01
N GLU A 4 -5.27 9.57 51.43
CA GLU A 4 -4.63 10.86 51.74
C GLU A 4 -3.46 10.75 52.75
N HIS A 5 -3.53 9.79 53.69
CA HIS A 5 -2.53 9.64 54.77
C HIS A 5 -1.81 8.29 54.75
N GLY A 6 -1.91 7.52 53.66
CA GLY A 6 -1.13 6.30 53.51
C GLY A 6 -1.69 5.29 52.52
N GLU A 7 -1.10 4.10 52.53
CA GLU A 7 -1.46 3.02 51.61
C GLU A 7 -1.94 1.78 52.37
N ARG A 8 -2.93 1.11 51.80
CA ARG A 8 -3.48 -0.16 52.30
C ARG A 8 -3.42 -1.21 51.21
N LYS A 9 -2.81 -2.37 51.51
CA LYS A 9 -2.79 -3.53 50.60
C LYS A 9 -4.01 -4.42 50.86
N GLN A 10 -4.58 -4.95 49.79
CA GLN A 10 -5.67 -5.92 49.84
C GLN A 10 -5.41 -7.04 48.83
N PRO A 11 -5.80 -8.28 49.15
CA PRO A 11 -5.70 -9.41 48.22
C PRO A 11 -6.62 -9.22 47.01
N ALA A 12 -6.23 -9.81 45.89
CA ALA A 12 -7.01 -9.81 44.66
C ALA A 12 -8.39 -10.44 44.88
N GLY A 13 -9.44 -9.84 44.32
CA GLY A 13 -10.82 -10.32 44.43
C GLY A 13 -11.53 -9.97 45.75
N GLN A 14 -10.84 -9.37 46.72
CA GLN A 14 -11.51 -8.83 47.89
C GLN A 14 -12.23 -7.53 47.53
N TYR A 15 -13.52 -7.47 47.84
CA TYR A 15 -14.33 -6.27 47.65
C TYR A 15 -13.86 -5.14 48.57
N PHE A 16 -13.78 -3.94 48.03
CA PHE A 16 -13.64 -2.69 48.77
C PHE A 16 -14.56 -1.64 48.16
N ASP A 17 -15.09 -0.77 49.01
CA ASP A 17 -16.15 0.19 48.69
C ASP A 17 -15.65 1.62 48.47
N GLY A 18 -14.34 1.87 48.68
CA GLY A 18 -13.72 3.18 48.50
C GLY A 18 -14.11 4.20 49.58
N ASN A 19 -14.67 3.75 50.71
CA ASN A 19 -15.04 4.64 51.80
C ASN A 19 -13.79 5.23 52.50
N PRO A 20 -13.89 6.46 53.06
CA PRO A 20 -12.82 7.06 53.85
C PRO A 20 -12.46 6.16 55.04
N ASP A 21 -11.17 5.95 55.23
CA ASP A 21 -10.67 5.16 56.35
C ASP A 21 -10.42 6.09 57.55
N PRO A 22 -10.92 5.78 58.77
CA PRO A 22 -10.74 6.63 59.94
C PRO A 22 -9.28 6.97 60.28
N GLN A 23 -8.32 6.14 59.86
CA GLN A 23 -6.89 6.34 60.11
C GLN A 23 -6.14 6.87 58.87
N LEU A 24 -6.56 6.46 57.67
CA LEU A 24 -5.85 6.80 56.43
C LEU A 24 -6.48 7.96 55.64
N GLY A 25 -7.64 8.47 56.06
CA GLY A 25 -8.30 9.62 55.43
C GLY A 25 -9.11 9.23 54.19
N LYS A 26 -9.30 10.18 53.28
CA LYS A 26 -10.09 9.95 52.06
C LYS A 26 -9.37 8.99 51.11
N PHE A 27 -10.14 8.09 50.49
CA PHE A 27 -9.64 7.25 49.41
C PHE A 27 -9.34 8.09 48.16
N GLU A 28 -8.15 7.90 47.58
CA GLU A 28 -7.74 8.59 46.35
C GLU A 28 -7.86 7.70 45.12
N ARG A 29 -7.17 6.54 45.12
CA ARG A 29 -7.07 5.64 43.98
C ARG A 29 -6.64 4.24 44.41
N PHE A 30 -6.77 3.27 43.51
CA PHE A 30 -6.17 1.96 43.69
C PHE A 30 -5.28 1.63 42.51
N GLU A 31 -4.27 0.80 42.77
CA GLU A 31 -3.41 0.22 41.76
C GLU A 31 -3.47 -1.29 41.92
N ALA A 32 -3.83 -1.99 40.84
CA ALA A 32 -3.83 -3.44 40.82
C ALA A 32 -2.42 -3.92 40.51
N GLN A 33 -1.80 -4.63 41.47
CA GLN A 33 -0.52 -5.29 41.23
C GLN A 33 -0.76 -6.71 40.72
N PRO A 34 0.05 -7.18 39.75
CA PRO A 34 0.01 -8.58 39.33
C PRO A 34 0.28 -9.49 40.53
N ASN A 35 -0.44 -10.61 40.62
CA ASN A 35 -0.22 -11.61 41.67
C ASN A 35 1.21 -12.19 41.63
N ASP A 36 1.79 -12.25 40.43
CA ASP A 36 3.18 -12.62 40.19
C ASP A 36 3.81 -11.64 39.17
N PRO A 37 4.62 -10.68 39.62
CA PRO A 37 5.26 -9.72 38.73
C PRO A 37 6.36 -10.37 37.87
N GLU A 38 6.97 -11.48 38.29
CA GLU A 38 8.01 -12.17 37.52
C GLU A 38 7.41 -12.96 36.36
N ALA A 39 6.30 -13.66 36.61
CA ALA A 39 5.55 -14.34 35.55
C ALA A 39 5.08 -13.35 34.47
N LEU A 40 4.56 -12.18 34.86
CA LEU A 40 4.16 -11.14 33.91
C LEU A 40 5.36 -10.64 33.08
N ARG A 41 6.51 -10.42 33.71
CA ARG A 41 7.74 -10.02 32.97
C ARG A 41 8.14 -11.06 31.94
N GLY A 42 8.05 -12.35 32.27
CA GLY A 42 8.30 -13.44 31.34
C GLY A 42 7.40 -13.37 30.10
N VAL A 43 6.09 -13.24 30.30
CA VAL A 43 5.10 -13.15 29.22
C VAL A 43 5.34 -11.91 28.35
N LEU A 44 5.61 -10.74 28.95
CA LEU A 44 5.89 -9.52 28.20
C LEU A 44 7.17 -9.62 27.36
N MET A 45 8.22 -10.25 27.88
CA MET A 45 9.46 -10.49 27.12
C MET A 45 9.24 -11.46 25.96
N GLU A 46 8.41 -12.48 26.14
CA GLU A 46 8.04 -13.41 25.07
C GLU A 46 7.19 -12.73 23.99
N GLU A 47 6.25 -11.87 24.38
CA GLU A 47 5.44 -11.06 23.48
C GLU A 47 6.31 -10.08 22.68
N GLN A 48 7.22 -9.38 23.35
CA GLN A 48 8.19 -8.48 22.70
C GLN A 48 9.06 -9.24 21.69
N ARG A 49 9.65 -10.37 22.08
CA ARG A 49 10.46 -11.21 21.17
C ARG A 49 9.64 -11.70 19.99
N SER A 50 8.36 -12.00 20.19
CA SER A 50 7.46 -12.44 19.12
C SER A 50 7.17 -11.31 18.14
N ARG A 51 6.95 -10.07 18.63
CA ARG A 51 6.78 -8.88 17.80
C ARG A 51 8.05 -8.49 17.04
N GLU A 52 9.22 -8.57 17.69
CA GLU A 52 10.51 -8.27 17.06
C GLU A 52 10.84 -9.24 15.91
N LYS A 53 10.40 -10.50 16.00
CA LYS A 53 10.53 -11.47 14.91
C LYS A 53 9.63 -11.17 13.71
N LEU A 54 8.49 -10.50 13.92
CA LEU A 54 7.63 -10.09 12.83
C LEU A 54 8.27 -8.90 12.12
N ARG A 55 8.52 -9.04 10.82
CA ARG A 55 8.98 -7.92 10.00
C ARG A 55 7.90 -6.83 10.02
N PRO A 56 8.22 -5.58 10.40
CA PRO A 56 7.29 -4.47 10.25
C PRO A 56 6.82 -4.41 8.79
N GLY A 57 5.50 -4.34 8.58
CA GLY A 57 4.95 -4.23 7.23
C GLY A 57 5.40 -2.91 6.58
N ASP A 58 5.72 -2.96 5.28
CA ASP A 58 6.03 -1.75 4.51
C ASP A 58 4.73 -1.09 4.03
N PHE A 59 4.17 -0.24 4.89
CA PHE A 59 2.94 0.50 4.57
C PHE A 59 3.13 1.40 3.33
N LYS A 60 4.33 1.96 3.13
CA LYS A 60 4.62 2.81 1.98
C LYS A 60 4.58 2.02 0.67
N ALA A 61 5.15 0.81 0.66
CA ALA A 61 5.05 -0.09 -0.48
C ALA A 61 3.59 -0.50 -0.73
N HIS A 62 2.83 -0.81 0.33
CA HIS A 62 1.43 -1.18 0.19
C HIS A 62 0.57 -0.05 -0.40
N VAL A 63 0.72 1.18 0.09
CA VAL A 63 0.04 2.37 -0.45
C VAL A 63 0.42 2.60 -1.91
N THR A 64 1.70 2.46 -2.24
CA THR A 64 2.17 2.59 -3.63
C THR A 64 1.53 1.54 -4.54
N MET A 65 1.47 0.28 -4.09
CA MET A 65 0.80 -0.81 -4.81
C MET A 65 -0.69 -0.51 -5.02
N LEU A 66 -1.40 -0.03 -4.00
CA LEU A 66 -2.81 0.36 -4.13
C LEU A 66 -3.00 1.50 -5.14
N HIS A 67 -2.09 2.46 -5.13
CA HIS A 67 -2.08 3.60 -6.05
C HIS A 67 -1.88 3.16 -7.50
N ASP A 68 -0.89 2.31 -7.75
CA ASP A 68 -0.61 1.77 -9.09
C ASP A 68 -1.79 0.92 -9.58
N ASN A 69 -2.35 0.05 -8.73
CA ASN A 69 -3.53 -0.75 -9.04
C ASN A 69 -4.76 0.10 -9.39
N ARG A 70 -4.93 1.26 -8.75
CA ARG A 70 -6.02 2.21 -9.04
C ARG A 70 -5.91 2.73 -10.48
N ILE A 71 -4.71 3.11 -10.91
CA ILE A 71 -4.46 3.60 -12.28
C ILE A 71 -4.66 2.46 -13.29
N GLU A 72 -4.13 1.27 -13.00
CA GLU A 72 -4.30 0.11 -13.88
C GLU A 72 -5.76 -0.30 -14.07
N ARG A 73 -6.54 -0.28 -12.99
CA ARG A 73 -7.97 -0.60 -13.05
C ARG A 73 -8.72 0.40 -13.91
N GLU A 74 -8.43 1.69 -13.76
CA GLU A 74 -9.05 2.72 -14.59
C GLU A 74 -8.66 2.58 -16.05
N ALA A 75 -7.38 2.27 -16.34
CA ALA A 75 -6.92 2.02 -17.71
C ALA A 75 -7.66 0.84 -18.36
N ARG A 76 -7.83 -0.27 -17.63
CA ARG A 76 -8.59 -1.44 -18.12
C ARG A 76 -10.04 -1.08 -18.38
N ARG A 77 -10.69 -0.36 -17.45
CA ARG A 77 -12.07 0.09 -17.62
C ARG A 77 -12.23 0.93 -18.88
N VAL A 78 -11.36 1.93 -19.08
CA VAL A 78 -11.40 2.81 -20.25
C VAL A 78 -11.21 2.02 -21.54
N VAL A 79 -10.26 1.08 -21.60
CA VAL A 79 -10.05 0.23 -22.78
C VAL A 79 -11.28 -0.64 -23.08
N GLU A 80 -11.86 -1.27 -22.08
CA GLU A 80 -13.05 -2.12 -22.26
C GLU A 80 -14.27 -1.30 -22.69
N GLU A 81 -14.50 -0.12 -22.09
CA GLU A 81 -15.56 0.79 -22.52
C GLU A 81 -15.30 1.28 -23.96
N MET A 82 -14.06 1.65 -24.30
CA MET A 82 -13.70 2.03 -25.66
C MET A 82 -13.95 0.92 -26.68
N LYS A 83 -13.68 -0.34 -26.33
CA LYS A 83 -13.98 -1.52 -27.19
C LYS A 83 -15.47 -1.74 -27.38
N SER A 84 -16.27 -1.49 -26.33
CA SER A 84 -17.73 -1.74 -26.34
C SER A 84 -18.51 -0.79 -27.25
N LEU A 85 -17.98 0.41 -27.53
CA LEU A 85 -18.64 1.41 -28.37
C LEU A 85 -18.69 0.93 -29.83
N GLN A 86 -19.87 0.91 -30.44
CA GLN A 86 -20.00 0.53 -31.86
C GLN A 86 -19.76 1.72 -32.78
N GLU A 87 -20.28 2.89 -32.41
CA GLU A 87 -20.22 4.12 -33.22
C GLU A 87 -19.60 5.28 -32.44
N PRO A 88 -18.97 6.26 -33.13
CA PRO A 88 -18.47 7.48 -32.50
C PRO A 88 -19.60 8.22 -31.78
N ASN A 89 -19.39 8.50 -30.49
CA ASN A 89 -20.39 9.11 -29.59
C ASN A 89 -20.08 10.58 -29.24
N SER A 90 -19.11 11.20 -29.93
CA SER A 90 -18.91 12.64 -29.85
C SER A 90 -20.05 13.42 -30.51
N PRO A 91 -20.29 14.70 -30.13
CA PRO A 91 -21.33 15.53 -30.76
C PRO A 91 -21.23 15.58 -32.29
N ASP A 92 -20.00 15.65 -32.81
CA ASP A 92 -19.72 15.70 -34.25
C ASP A 92 -19.65 14.30 -34.90
N LYS A 93 -19.83 13.21 -34.14
CA LYS A 93 -19.68 11.81 -34.57
C LYS A 93 -18.32 11.46 -35.20
N THR A 94 -17.27 12.17 -34.76
CA THR A 94 -15.90 12.01 -35.27
C THR A 94 -14.99 11.24 -34.31
N ARG A 95 -15.36 11.16 -33.03
CA ARG A 95 -14.53 10.60 -31.96
C ARG A 95 -15.32 9.66 -31.07
N PHE A 96 -14.61 8.70 -30.49
CA PHE A 96 -15.11 7.93 -29.36
C PHE A 96 -14.70 8.63 -28.07
N MET A 97 -15.64 8.68 -27.13
CA MET A 97 -15.52 9.34 -25.84
C MET A 97 -15.88 8.36 -24.74
N VAL A 98 -15.00 8.23 -23.75
CA VAL A 98 -15.25 7.49 -22.52
C VAL A 98 -15.00 8.41 -21.35
N GLU A 99 -15.94 8.48 -20.42
CA GLU A 99 -15.78 9.29 -19.21
C GLU A 99 -14.81 8.58 -18.26
N LEU A 100 -13.79 9.30 -17.79
CA LEU A 100 -12.93 8.83 -16.71
C LEU A 100 -13.71 8.82 -15.40
N SER A 101 -13.41 7.85 -14.53
CA SER A 101 -14.16 7.63 -13.31
C SER A 101 -14.11 8.87 -12.43
N PRO A 102 -15.25 9.41 -11.98
CA PRO A 102 -15.27 10.54 -11.05
C PRO A 102 -14.52 10.25 -9.75
N TYR A 103 -14.42 8.98 -9.34
CA TYR A 103 -13.62 8.57 -8.19
C TYR A 103 -12.13 8.63 -8.48
N PHE A 104 -11.71 8.20 -9.67
CA PHE A 104 -10.32 8.31 -10.10
C PHE A 104 -9.92 9.78 -10.20
N VAL A 105 -10.68 10.59 -10.93
CA VAL A 105 -10.37 12.01 -11.19
C VAL A 105 -10.27 12.83 -9.90
N ARG A 106 -11.10 12.55 -8.88
CA ARG A 106 -11.02 13.23 -7.57
C ARG A 106 -9.77 12.92 -6.76
N LEU A 107 -9.19 11.73 -6.93
CA LEU A 107 -8.05 11.26 -6.15
C LEU A 107 -6.75 11.23 -6.95
N ALA A 108 -6.83 11.44 -8.26
CA ALA A 108 -5.70 11.41 -9.17
C ALA A 108 -4.94 12.73 -9.14
N THR A 109 -3.62 12.61 -9.12
CA THR A 109 -2.71 13.73 -9.40
C THR A 109 -2.46 13.83 -10.90
N GLU A 110 -1.84 14.93 -11.36
CA GLU A 110 -1.43 15.08 -12.76
C GLU A 110 -0.51 13.93 -13.22
N LYS A 111 0.40 13.49 -12.35
CA LYS A 111 1.29 12.34 -12.62
C LYS A 111 0.50 11.05 -12.84
N ASP A 112 -0.63 10.89 -12.17
CA ASP A 112 -1.47 9.71 -12.31
C ASP A 112 -2.24 9.74 -13.62
N ALA A 113 -2.68 10.94 -14.04
CA ALA A 113 -3.26 11.15 -15.35
C ALA A 113 -2.24 10.86 -16.47
N ASP A 114 -0.98 11.30 -16.32
CA ASP A 114 0.09 10.99 -17.28
C ASP A 114 0.40 9.50 -17.36
N ARG A 115 0.40 8.80 -16.21
CA ARG A 115 0.56 7.35 -16.15
C ARG A 115 -0.60 6.63 -16.81
N LEU A 116 -1.84 7.05 -16.54
CA LEU A 116 -3.04 6.53 -17.19
C LEU A 116 -2.95 6.73 -18.71
N PHE A 117 -2.60 7.94 -19.16
CA PHE A 117 -2.40 8.26 -20.57
C PHE A 117 -1.36 7.33 -21.22
N SER A 118 -0.26 7.07 -20.53
CA SER A 118 0.81 6.18 -21.00
C SER A 118 0.41 4.70 -21.09
N MET A 119 -0.49 4.26 -20.20
CA MET A 119 -1.02 2.89 -20.19
C MET A 119 -2.01 2.63 -21.32
N LEU A 120 -2.71 3.66 -21.79
CA LEU A 120 -3.71 3.51 -22.83
C LEU A 120 -3.04 3.27 -24.20
N PRO A 121 -3.51 2.30 -25.00
CA PRO A 121 -2.82 1.86 -26.20
C PRO A 121 -3.08 2.72 -27.45
N TYR A 122 -3.69 3.89 -27.30
CA TYR A 122 -4.18 4.73 -28.40
C TYR A 122 -3.21 5.86 -28.74
N LYS A 123 -3.01 6.14 -30.03
CA LYS A 123 -2.13 7.21 -30.51
C LYS A 123 -2.81 8.58 -30.54
N THR A 124 -4.08 8.60 -30.93
CA THR A 124 -4.92 9.80 -31.01
C THR A 124 -5.60 10.15 -29.69
N LEU A 125 -5.12 9.58 -28.57
CA LEU A 125 -5.69 9.81 -27.25
C LEU A 125 -5.56 11.27 -26.83
N ALA A 126 -6.65 11.84 -26.32
CA ALA A 126 -6.63 13.12 -25.62
C ALA A 126 -7.56 13.07 -24.39
N PHE A 127 -7.18 13.78 -23.33
CA PHE A 127 -8.10 14.08 -22.23
C PHE A 127 -8.70 15.46 -22.41
N SER A 128 -10.02 15.55 -22.29
CA SER A 128 -10.72 16.82 -22.36
C SER A 128 -11.85 16.89 -21.34
N LYS A 129 -12.05 18.08 -20.79
CA LYS A 129 -13.24 18.42 -20.01
C LYS A 129 -14.23 19.06 -20.98
N SER A 130 -15.34 18.38 -21.26
CA SER A 130 -16.39 18.99 -22.08
C SER A 130 -17.04 20.13 -21.32
N LYS A 131 -17.30 21.26 -21.99
CA LYS A 131 -18.03 22.39 -21.39
C LYS A 131 -19.51 22.07 -21.18
N ASP A 132 -20.05 21.18 -22.00
CA ASP A 132 -21.47 20.84 -22.09
C ASP A 132 -21.87 19.62 -21.25
N ARG A 133 -20.88 18.85 -20.77
CA ARG A 133 -21.09 17.71 -19.87
C ARG A 133 -20.10 17.77 -18.73
N PHE A 134 -20.57 17.53 -17.51
CA PHE A 134 -19.69 17.32 -16.37
C PHE A 134 -18.88 16.03 -16.60
N GLY A 135 -17.58 16.06 -16.28
CA GLY A 135 -16.68 14.91 -16.42
C GLY A 135 -15.40 15.21 -17.18
N THR A 136 -14.39 14.35 -16.98
CA THR A 136 -13.15 14.33 -17.78
C THR A 136 -13.23 13.13 -18.70
N TYR A 137 -13.05 13.32 -20.00
CA TYR A 137 -13.25 12.29 -21.00
C TYR A 137 -11.92 11.92 -21.66
N ALA A 138 -11.73 10.63 -21.87
CA ALA A 138 -10.79 10.08 -22.82
C ALA A 138 -11.41 10.12 -24.22
N LEU A 139 -10.70 10.70 -25.17
CA LEU A 139 -11.12 10.88 -26.55
C LEU A 139 -10.16 10.15 -27.48
N ILE A 140 -10.67 9.44 -28.47
CA ILE A 140 -9.88 8.85 -29.56
C ILE A 140 -10.57 9.09 -30.90
N ASP A 141 -9.81 9.19 -31.99
CA ASP A 141 -10.39 9.39 -33.32
C ASP A 141 -11.11 8.12 -33.80
N LYS A 142 -12.12 8.28 -34.66
CA LYS A 142 -12.93 7.17 -35.19
C LYS A 142 -12.12 6.07 -35.90
N GLY A 143 -10.95 6.42 -36.44
CA GLY A 143 -10.08 5.51 -37.18
C GLY A 143 -9.00 4.83 -36.33
N GLU A 144 -8.92 5.12 -35.02
CA GLU A 144 -7.97 4.48 -34.13
C GLU A 144 -8.34 3.01 -33.90
N ASP A 145 -7.33 2.14 -33.83
CA ASP A 145 -7.52 0.73 -33.49
C ASP A 145 -7.82 0.56 -31.99
N ARG A 146 -9.04 0.09 -31.71
CA ARG A 146 -9.60 -0.09 -30.35
C ARG A 146 -9.41 -1.49 -29.78
N SER A 147 -8.95 -2.45 -30.59
CA SER A 147 -8.83 -3.86 -30.18
C SER A 147 -7.70 -4.13 -29.18
N LYS A 148 -6.78 -3.18 -29.02
CA LYS A 148 -5.57 -3.33 -28.19
C LYS A 148 -5.88 -3.34 -26.70
N ASP A 149 -5.10 -4.13 -25.96
CA ASP A 149 -5.13 -4.15 -24.51
C ASP A 149 -4.25 -3.06 -23.88
N VAL A 150 -4.46 -2.84 -22.58
CA VAL A 150 -3.68 -1.90 -21.77
C VAL A 150 -2.18 -2.21 -21.86
N ARG A 151 -1.37 -1.19 -22.08
CA ARG A 151 0.09 -1.31 -22.09
C ARG A 151 0.58 -1.59 -20.68
N LYS A 152 1.40 -2.64 -20.52
CA LYS A 152 2.10 -2.89 -19.25
C LYS A 152 3.05 -1.72 -18.98
N ILE A 153 3.05 -1.23 -17.74
CA ILE A 153 4.03 -0.23 -17.30
C ILE A 153 5.42 -0.82 -17.53
N ARG A 154 6.20 -0.22 -18.43
CA ARG A 154 7.57 -0.66 -18.65
C ARG A 154 8.36 -0.27 -17.40
N PRO A 155 9.05 -1.22 -16.73
CA PRO A 155 9.95 -0.86 -15.65
C PRO A 155 11.03 0.08 -16.21
N SER A 156 11.36 1.14 -15.48
CA SER A 156 12.34 2.12 -15.92
C SER A 156 13.71 1.47 -16.16
N VAL A 157 14.55 2.05 -17.02
CA VAL A 157 15.91 1.54 -17.30
C VAL A 157 16.73 1.40 -16.01
N ARG A 158 16.57 2.32 -15.05
CA ARG A 158 17.21 2.21 -13.72
C ARG A 158 16.71 1.01 -12.92
N ALA A 159 15.40 0.74 -12.93
CA ALA A 159 14.83 -0.44 -12.26
C ALA A 159 15.29 -1.75 -12.93
N GLN A 160 15.42 -1.76 -14.26
CA GLN A 160 15.96 -2.90 -15.00
C GLN A 160 17.45 -3.13 -14.71
N LEU A 161 18.25 -2.07 -14.62
CA LEU A 161 19.68 -2.16 -14.26
C LEU A 161 19.89 -2.60 -12.80
N ALA A 162 19.01 -2.21 -11.88
CA ALA A 162 19.03 -2.70 -10.50
C ALA A 162 18.70 -4.20 -10.42
N ALA A 163 17.67 -4.66 -11.12
CA ALA A 163 17.31 -6.08 -11.20
C ALA A 163 18.37 -6.94 -11.93
N GLY A 164 19.11 -6.35 -12.87
CA GLY A 164 20.24 -7.02 -13.53
C GLY A 164 21.41 -7.35 -12.60
N LYS A 165 21.55 -6.64 -11.47
CA LYS A 165 22.60 -6.93 -10.47
C LYS A 165 22.32 -8.20 -9.67
N GLU A 166 21.06 -8.62 -9.51
CA GLU A 166 20.73 -9.86 -8.79
C GLU A 166 20.91 -11.13 -9.64
N LYS A 167 20.99 -11.02 -10.98
CA LYS A 167 21.14 -12.18 -11.89
C LYS A 167 22.60 -12.56 -12.21
N THR A 168 23.60 -11.99 -11.53
CA THR A 168 25.01 -12.30 -11.77
C THR A 168 25.78 -12.70 -10.51
N ALA A 169 25.50 -13.89 -9.97
CA ALA A 169 26.50 -14.77 -9.35
C ALA A 169 25.91 -16.19 -9.16
N PRO A 170 26.60 -17.24 -9.65
CA PRO A 170 27.61 -17.86 -8.80
C PRO A 170 28.98 -17.93 -9.47
N LYS A 171 30.00 -17.67 -8.65
CA LYS A 171 31.43 -17.69 -8.98
C LYS A 171 31.84 -19.08 -9.48
N LYS A 172 32.41 -19.15 -10.68
CA LYS A 172 33.23 -20.30 -11.12
C LYS A 172 34.42 -20.43 -10.17
N ALA A 173 34.55 -21.60 -9.53
CA ALA A 173 35.73 -21.96 -8.75
C ALA A 173 36.98 -21.97 -9.64
N ALA A 174 38.06 -21.37 -9.14
CA ALA A 174 39.35 -21.29 -9.80
C ALA A 174 39.98 -22.68 -9.92
N LYS A 175 40.39 -23.07 -11.14
CA LYS A 175 41.27 -24.23 -11.36
C LYS A 175 42.72 -23.80 -11.09
N THR A 176 43.25 -24.26 -9.97
CA THR A 176 44.68 -24.20 -9.65
C THR A 176 45.45 -25.03 -10.68
N ARG A 177 46.45 -24.42 -11.32
CA ARG A 177 47.45 -25.08 -12.16
C ARG A 177 48.28 -26.03 -11.29
N GLN A 178 48.34 -27.30 -11.64
CA GLN A 178 49.43 -28.20 -11.23
C GLN A 178 50.34 -28.41 -12.43
N LYS A 179 51.64 -28.18 -12.24
CA LYS A 179 52.69 -28.57 -13.17
C LYS A 179 53.84 -29.08 -12.31
N GLU A 180 54.11 -30.38 -12.38
CA GLU A 180 55.44 -30.99 -12.23
C GLU A 180 55.34 -32.53 -12.32
N MET A 181 55.83 -33.11 -13.41
CA MET A 181 56.93 -34.10 -13.44
C MET A 181 57.02 -34.74 -14.84
N GLU A 182 58.11 -34.50 -15.57
CA GLU A 182 58.92 -35.57 -16.19
C GLU A 182 60.26 -35.05 -16.74
N VAL A 183 61.30 -35.83 -16.43
CA VAL A 183 62.69 -35.95 -16.94
C VAL A 183 63.68 -34.79 -16.73
#